data_AF-A0A970K501-F1
#
_entry.id   AF-A0A970K501-F1
#
_cell.length_a   1.000
_cell.length_b   1.000
_cell.length_c   1.000
_cell.angle_alpha   90.00
_cell.angle_beta   90.00
_cell.angle_gamma   90.00
#
_symmetry.space_group_name_H-M   'P 1'
#
loop_
_entity.id
_entity.type
_entity.pdbx_description
1 polymer ?
#
loop_
_entity_poly.entity_id
_entity_poly.type
_entity_poly.pdbx_seq_one_letter_code
_entity_poly.pdbx_strand_id
1 'polypeptide(L)'
;MQKGAFRDHAADRLPQWEALISRQNELETRKDEIRSPFARDYTRILHSTAYRRLKHKTQVFFNPGNDHICTRMEHVNHVESVSTTIAQWLGLNVELTRAIAIGHDLGHAPFGHQGEEVIKDLAREHLGDGFWHEKNGLRFVDKIELLEDSKRRYKNLALTYAVRDGIISHCGEVDENGLRPRAELMDLDTFETPGQYPPATWEGCVVKIADKIAYLGRDIEDAITLGFLDEAAQGALLRMARAYDEHAMNTTVIMHNMIGDICRNSSPDNGICLSPPFFEQINTLKAFNYAHIYRHERFRPFTRYSELVLSELFDALYSCYDEKNTFQALKGRLAFAPQLLGTFTEWLARYCFAEIVPEEKLRALALRCDNEKIYKDLGDRTLYVQAILDFIAGMTDRFAIAVFNELITY
;
A
#
# COMPACT_ATOMS: atom_id res chain seq x y z
N MET A 1 -0.87 -24.13 -24.79
CA MET A 1 0.29 -23.27 -24.43
C MET A 1 1.12 -23.96 -23.36
N GLN A 2 2.42 -23.75 -23.34
CA GLN A 2 3.37 -24.50 -22.50
C GLN A 2 3.57 -23.83 -21.14
N LYS A 3 3.50 -24.60 -20.05
CA LYS A 3 3.88 -24.15 -18.70
C LYS A 3 5.31 -23.59 -18.73
N GLY A 4 5.54 -22.44 -18.09
CA GLY A 4 6.86 -21.80 -18.07
C GLY A 4 7.16 -20.89 -19.28
N ALA A 5 6.14 -20.34 -19.96
CA ALA A 5 6.30 -19.50 -21.15
C ALA A 5 7.16 -18.22 -20.94
N PHE A 6 7.38 -17.80 -19.68
CA PHE A 6 8.15 -16.62 -19.32
C PHE A 6 9.47 -16.96 -18.64
N ARG A 7 9.90 -18.22 -18.63
CA ARG A 7 11.11 -18.65 -17.88
C ARG A 7 12.36 -17.83 -18.22
N ASP A 8 12.57 -17.54 -19.50
CA ASP A 8 13.73 -16.76 -19.95
C ASP A 8 13.57 -15.25 -19.74
N HIS A 9 12.39 -14.81 -19.28
CA HIS A 9 12.04 -13.43 -18.99
C HIS A 9 11.89 -13.14 -17.48
N ALA A 10 12.07 -14.15 -16.62
CA ALA A 10 12.07 -13.98 -15.18
C ALA A 10 13.18 -13.01 -14.74
N ALA A 11 12.95 -12.24 -13.68
CA ALA A 11 13.88 -11.20 -13.24
C ALA A 11 15.32 -11.70 -13.04
N ASP A 12 15.52 -12.94 -12.53
CA ASP A 12 16.82 -13.59 -12.33
C ASP A 12 17.51 -14.06 -13.61
N ARG A 13 16.87 -13.90 -14.77
CA ARG A 13 17.38 -14.25 -16.10
C ARG A 13 17.66 -13.03 -16.98
N LEU A 14 17.24 -11.85 -16.54
CA LEU A 14 17.43 -10.62 -17.31
C LEU A 14 18.88 -10.12 -17.21
N PRO A 15 19.44 -9.53 -18.29
CA PRO A 15 20.77 -8.90 -18.26
C PRO A 15 20.88 -7.78 -17.21
N GLN A 16 19.76 -7.18 -16.82
CA GLN A 16 19.66 -6.11 -15.85
C GLN A 16 19.59 -6.61 -14.39
N TRP A 17 19.82 -7.91 -14.12
CA TRP A 17 19.72 -8.52 -12.78
C TRP A 17 20.38 -7.69 -11.67
N GLU A 18 21.63 -7.29 -11.84
CA GLU A 18 22.37 -6.51 -10.83
C GLU A 18 21.70 -5.17 -10.51
N ALA A 19 21.12 -4.51 -11.52
CA ALA A 19 20.38 -3.28 -11.34
C ALA A 19 19.04 -3.52 -10.64
N LEU A 20 18.34 -4.61 -10.97
CA LEU A 20 17.08 -5.01 -10.32
C LEU A 20 17.26 -5.32 -8.83
N ILE A 21 18.39 -5.90 -8.42
CA ILE A 21 18.68 -6.19 -7.01
C ILE A 21 19.42 -5.06 -6.27
N SER A 22 19.74 -3.98 -6.97
CA SER A 22 20.42 -2.81 -6.38
C SER A 22 19.57 -2.17 -5.30
N ARG A 23 20.21 -1.51 -4.33
CA ARG A 23 19.57 -0.86 -3.17
C ARG A 23 20.08 0.56 -3.06
N GLN A 24 19.22 1.51 -2.70
CA GLN A 24 19.64 2.90 -2.43
C GLN A 24 20.54 2.99 -1.19
N ASN A 25 20.27 2.16 -0.18
CA ASN A 25 21.02 2.10 1.07
C ASN A 25 21.66 0.73 1.24
N GLU A 26 22.90 0.68 1.73
CA GLU A 26 23.58 -0.57 2.02
C GLU A 26 22.86 -1.34 3.13
N LEU A 27 22.73 -2.64 2.92
CA LEU A 27 22.11 -3.55 3.86
C LEU A 27 23.15 -4.58 4.32
N GLU A 28 23.56 -4.50 5.60
CA GLU A 28 24.59 -5.38 6.17
C GLU A 28 24.24 -6.84 5.92
N THR A 29 25.08 -7.55 5.16
CA THR A 29 24.85 -8.96 4.81
C THR A 29 25.75 -9.85 5.66
N ARG A 30 25.17 -10.88 6.28
CA ARG A 30 25.95 -11.85 7.05
C ARG A 30 26.60 -12.86 6.09
N LYS A 31 27.74 -13.42 6.49
CA LYS A 31 28.49 -14.41 5.68
C LYS A 31 27.68 -15.68 5.38
N ASP A 32 26.71 -15.98 6.23
CA ASP A 32 25.80 -17.12 6.18
C ASP A 32 24.39 -16.75 5.68
N GLU A 33 24.23 -15.62 4.97
CA GLU A 33 22.94 -15.24 4.39
C GLU A 33 22.52 -16.26 3.31
N ILE A 34 21.49 -17.03 3.62
CA ILE A 34 20.94 -18.07 2.73
C ILE A 34 19.80 -17.56 1.84
N ARG A 35 19.22 -16.40 2.16
CA ARG A 35 18.07 -15.85 1.42
C ARG A 35 18.57 -15.09 0.20
N SER A 36 17.81 -15.18 -0.88
CA SER A 36 17.99 -14.28 -2.02
C SER A 36 17.71 -12.82 -1.64
N PRO A 37 18.13 -11.84 -2.47
CA PRO A 37 17.77 -10.43 -2.27
C PRO A 37 16.26 -10.19 -2.11
N PHE A 38 15.42 -10.89 -2.88
CA PHE A 38 13.96 -10.72 -2.85
C PHE A 38 13.30 -11.44 -1.66
N ALA A 39 13.77 -12.64 -1.30
CA ALA A 39 13.31 -13.32 -0.08
C ALA A 39 13.64 -12.50 1.18
N ARG A 40 14.76 -11.78 1.14
CA ARG A 40 15.15 -10.84 2.19
C ARG A 40 14.21 -9.63 2.24
N ASP A 41 13.87 -9.04 1.09
CA ASP A 41 12.91 -7.93 0.99
C ASP A 41 11.53 -8.31 1.52
N TYR A 42 11.00 -9.45 1.10
CA TYR A 42 9.75 -10.02 1.61
C TYR A 42 9.76 -10.06 3.15
N THR A 43 10.83 -10.62 3.72
CA THR A 43 10.96 -10.74 5.18
C THR A 43 11.00 -9.37 5.86
N ARG A 44 11.65 -8.38 5.25
CA ARG A 44 11.75 -7.02 5.80
C ARG A 44 10.40 -6.30 5.77
N ILE A 45 9.64 -6.43 4.68
CA ILE A 45 8.28 -5.93 4.59
C ILE A 45 7.40 -6.58 5.67
N LEU A 46 7.42 -7.91 5.78
CA LEU A 46 6.66 -8.67 6.78
C LEU A 46 6.92 -8.21 8.23
N HIS A 47 8.17 -7.83 8.53
CA HIS A 47 8.54 -7.34 9.87
C HIS A 47 8.28 -5.85 10.10
N SER A 48 8.00 -5.07 9.05
CA SER A 48 7.75 -3.63 9.13
C SER A 48 6.50 -3.32 9.97
N THR A 49 6.45 -2.09 10.51
CA THR A 49 5.25 -1.62 11.21
C THR A 49 4.11 -1.32 10.26
N ALA A 50 4.39 -0.78 9.06
CA ALA A 50 3.39 -0.54 8.03
C ALA A 50 2.61 -1.81 7.67
N TYR A 51 3.32 -2.92 7.42
CA TYR A 51 2.66 -4.21 7.11
C TYR A 51 1.75 -4.67 8.26
N ARG A 52 2.22 -4.60 9.51
CA ARG A 52 1.41 -4.97 10.68
C ARG A 52 0.17 -4.12 10.84
N ARG A 53 0.24 -2.83 10.48
CA ARG A 53 -0.88 -1.89 10.57
C ARG A 53 -1.98 -2.17 9.55
N LEU A 54 -1.70 -2.88 8.45
CA LEU A 54 -2.72 -3.30 7.47
C LEU A 54 -3.87 -4.10 8.13
N LYS A 55 -3.59 -4.83 9.22
CA LYS A 55 -4.60 -5.55 10.01
C LYS A 55 -5.71 -4.66 10.55
N HIS A 56 -5.42 -3.37 10.74
CA HIS A 56 -6.35 -2.40 11.31
C HIS A 56 -6.59 -1.23 10.35
N LYS A 57 -6.44 -1.49 9.05
CA LYS A 57 -6.84 -0.61 7.97
C LYS A 57 -7.93 -1.27 7.16
N THR A 58 -9.02 -0.54 6.97
CA THR A 58 -10.12 -0.93 6.10
C THR A 58 -9.63 -1.07 4.66
N GLN A 59 -10.16 -2.07 3.96
CA GLN A 59 -10.04 -2.15 2.51
C GLN A 59 -11.08 -1.23 1.85
N VAL A 60 -12.34 -1.69 1.74
CA VAL A 60 -13.49 -0.94 1.20
C VAL A 60 -14.51 -0.59 2.27
N PHE A 61 -14.86 -1.55 3.13
CA PHE A 61 -15.94 -1.38 4.09
C PHE A 61 -15.44 -1.15 5.50
N PHE A 62 -15.68 0.05 6.02
CA PHE A 62 -15.36 0.34 7.41
C PHE A 62 -16.38 -0.33 8.33
N ASN A 63 -15.97 -1.43 8.96
CA ASN A 63 -16.77 -2.10 9.97
C ASN A 63 -15.89 -2.70 11.09
N PRO A 64 -15.45 -1.86 12.04
CA PRO A 64 -14.50 -2.28 13.08
C PRO A 64 -15.07 -3.32 14.07
N GLY A 65 -16.37 -3.63 14.00
CA GLY A 65 -17.04 -4.59 14.87
C GLY A 65 -17.35 -5.95 14.23
N ASN A 66 -16.98 -6.17 12.95
CA ASN A 66 -17.20 -7.43 12.26
C ASN A 66 -15.87 -8.04 11.82
N ASP A 67 -15.42 -9.05 12.56
CA ASP A 67 -14.17 -9.78 12.32
C ASP A 67 -14.13 -10.54 10.98
N HIS A 68 -15.26 -10.66 10.27
CA HIS A 68 -15.37 -11.35 8.99
C HIS A 68 -15.30 -10.42 7.77
N ILE A 69 -15.26 -9.11 7.96
CA ILE A 69 -15.05 -8.15 6.87
C ILE A 69 -13.56 -8.04 6.58
N CYS A 70 -13.20 -8.06 5.29
CA CYS A 70 -11.83 -8.05 4.84
C CYS A 70 -11.13 -6.75 5.25
N THR A 71 -9.98 -6.88 5.92
CA THR A 71 -9.04 -5.78 6.12
C THR A 71 -8.05 -5.75 4.97
N ARG A 72 -7.25 -4.69 4.91
CA ARG A 72 -6.22 -4.57 3.89
C ARG A 72 -5.14 -5.65 3.99
N MET A 73 -4.94 -6.25 5.17
CA MET A 73 -4.01 -7.37 5.33
C MET A 73 -4.50 -8.64 4.62
N GLU A 74 -5.79 -8.99 4.73
CA GLU A 74 -6.32 -10.15 4.01
C GLU A 74 -6.28 -9.93 2.50
N HIS A 75 -6.62 -8.72 2.02
CA HIS A 75 -6.47 -8.35 0.61
C HIS A 75 -5.06 -8.62 0.08
N VAL A 76 -4.05 -8.07 0.76
CA VAL A 76 -2.65 -8.24 0.39
C VAL A 76 -2.23 -9.72 0.34
N ASN A 77 -2.71 -10.54 1.28
CA ASN A 77 -2.46 -11.99 1.27
C ASN A 77 -3.17 -12.69 0.09
N HIS A 78 -4.36 -12.24 -0.31
CA HIS A 78 -5.02 -12.74 -1.50
C HIS A 78 -4.25 -12.39 -2.78
N VAL A 79 -3.78 -11.15 -2.90
CA VAL A 79 -2.93 -10.72 -4.03
C VAL A 79 -1.64 -11.56 -4.09
N GLU A 80 -0.97 -11.78 -2.95
CA GLU A 80 0.22 -12.63 -2.88
C GLU A 80 -0.05 -14.06 -3.33
N SER A 81 -1.17 -14.65 -2.90
CA SER A 81 -1.55 -16.02 -3.25
C SER A 81 -1.85 -16.18 -4.75
N VAL A 82 -2.64 -15.25 -5.30
CA VAL A 82 -3.03 -15.23 -6.71
C VAL A 82 -1.81 -15.01 -7.61
N SER A 83 -1.04 -13.96 -7.33
CA SER A 83 0.16 -13.60 -8.09
C SER A 83 1.22 -14.71 -8.06
N THR A 84 1.41 -15.36 -6.91
CA THR A 84 2.31 -16.52 -6.77
C THR A 84 1.90 -17.67 -7.67
N THR A 85 0.60 -17.99 -7.72
CA THR A 85 0.08 -19.08 -8.55
C THR A 85 0.34 -18.79 -10.04
N ILE A 86 0.08 -17.56 -10.48
CA ILE A 86 0.33 -17.12 -11.85
C ILE A 86 1.83 -17.16 -12.17
N ALA A 87 2.68 -16.58 -11.31
CA ALA A 87 4.13 -16.55 -11.51
C ALA A 87 4.73 -17.95 -11.59
N GLN A 88 4.31 -18.88 -10.72
CA GLN A 88 4.75 -20.29 -10.75
C GLN A 88 4.36 -20.98 -12.06
N TRP A 89 3.16 -20.74 -12.56
CA TRP A 89 2.71 -21.31 -13.82
C TRP A 89 3.50 -20.77 -15.02
N LEU A 90 3.71 -19.45 -15.05
CA LEU A 90 4.42 -18.75 -16.11
C LEU A 90 5.95 -18.95 -16.07
N GLY A 91 6.49 -19.42 -14.94
CA GLY A 91 7.93 -19.65 -14.76
C GLY A 91 8.71 -18.39 -14.38
N LEU A 92 8.04 -17.42 -13.75
CA LEU A 92 8.62 -16.16 -13.28
C LEU A 92 9.22 -16.30 -11.87
N ASN A 93 9.92 -15.26 -11.41
CA ASN A 93 10.53 -15.23 -10.09
C ASN A 93 9.47 -15.05 -8.98
N VAL A 94 9.19 -16.14 -8.29
CA VAL A 94 8.16 -16.17 -7.23
C VAL A 94 8.55 -15.31 -6.03
N GLU A 95 9.83 -15.24 -5.66
CA GLU A 95 10.26 -14.47 -4.49
C GLU A 95 10.08 -12.95 -4.71
N LEU A 96 10.40 -12.47 -5.91
CA LEU A 96 10.11 -11.08 -6.32
C LEU A 96 8.62 -10.80 -6.31
N THR A 97 7.84 -11.67 -6.96
CA THR A 97 6.38 -11.54 -7.08
C THR A 97 5.75 -11.40 -5.69
N ARG A 98 6.13 -12.28 -4.75
CA ARG A 98 5.65 -12.25 -3.37
C ARG A 98 6.05 -10.99 -2.63
N ALA A 99 7.32 -10.55 -2.78
CA ALA A 99 7.82 -9.34 -2.12
C ALA A 99 7.07 -8.08 -2.58
N ILE A 100 6.82 -7.95 -3.88
CA ILE A 100 5.98 -6.86 -4.43
C ILE A 100 4.56 -6.98 -3.89
N ALA A 101 3.95 -8.17 -3.97
CA ALA A 101 2.57 -8.38 -3.56
C ALA A 101 2.31 -8.03 -2.09
N ILE A 102 3.22 -8.36 -1.15
CA ILE A 102 3.01 -7.96 0.25
C ILE A 102 3.33 -6.49 0.55
N GLY A 103 4.03 -5.82 -0.37
CA GLY A 103 4.50 -4.45 -0.22
C GLY A 103 3.66 -3.38 -0.90
N HIS A 104 2.85 -3.75 -1.91
CA HIS A 104 2.16 -2.78 -2.76
C HIS A 104 1.27 -1.81 -1.97
N ASP A 105 0.55 -2.35 -0.99
CA ASP A 105 -0.48 -1.63 -0.24
C ASP A 105 0.00 -0.93 1.05
N LEU A 106 1.31 -0.88 1.30
CA LEU A 106 1.88 -0.28 2.52
C LEU A 106 1.59 1.22 2.66
N GLY A 107 1.32 1.91 1.54
CA GLY A 107 1.14 3.35 1.47
C GLY A 107 -0.29 3.86 1.69
N HIS A 108 -1.28 2.98 1.87
CA HIS A 108 -2.66 3.45 2.02
C HIS A 108 -2.86 4.28 3.28
N ALA A 109 -3.71 5.30 3.20
CA ALA A 109 -4.17 6.07 4.36
C ALA A 109 -5.08 5.23 5.29
N PRO A 110 -5.28 5.63 6.56
CA PRO A 110 -6.44 5.15 7.32
C PRO A 110 -7.75 5.48 6.59
N PHE A 111 -8.81 4.71 6.83
CA PHE A 111 -10.13 4.86 6.21
C PHE A 111 -10.19 4.61 4.69
N GLY A 112 -9.22 3.88 4.12
CA GLY A 112 -9.23 3.49 2.71
C GLY A 112 -9.20 4.69 1.76
N HIS A 113 -9.93 4.61 0.65
CA HIS A 113 -9.94 5.65 -0.38
C HIS A 113 -10.45 7.01 0.14
N GLN A 114 -11.36 6.99 1.14
CA GLN A 114 -11.88 8.23 1.72
C GLN A 114 -10.78 8.99 2.46
N GLY A 115 -9.92 8.31 3.23
CA GLY A 115 -8.82 8.99 3.90
C GLY A 115 -7.72 9.43 2.95
N GLU A 116 -7.52 8.70 1.85
CA GLU A 116 -6.57 9.10 0.80
C GLU A 116 -6.97 10.42 0.13
N GLU A 117 -8.26 10.62 -0.19
CA GLU A 117 -8.74 11.89 -0.74
C GLU A 117 -8.57 13.05 0.25
N VAL A 118 -8.81 12.83 1.55
CA VAL A 118 -8.60 13.87 2.58
C VAL A 118 -7.12 14.26 2.69
N ILE A 119 -6.22 13.28 2.74
CA ILE A 119 -4.77 13.55 2.80
C ILE A 119 -4.28 14.23 1.52
N LYS A 120 -4.84 13.86 0.36
CA LYS A 120 -4.54 14.48 -0.94
C LYS A 120 -4.96 15.94 -1.00
N ASP A 121 -6.12 16.29 -0.46
CA ASP A 121 -6.56 17.68 -0.40
C ASP A 121 -5.66 18.49 0.56
N LEU A 122 -5.33 17.94 1.74
CA LEU A 122 -4.38 18.56 2.67
C LEU A 122 -2.97 18.73 2.07
N ALA A 123 -2.48 17.73 1.34
CA ALA A 123 -1.18 17.77 0.65
C ALA A 123 -1.17 18.85 -0.44
N ARG A 124 -2.23 18.94 -1.25
CA ARG A 124 -2.37 19.98 -2.28
C ARG A 124 -2.43 21.37 -1.67
N GLU A 125 -3.20 21.53 -0.60
CA GLU A 125 -3.36 22.82 0.07
C GLU A 125 -2.04 23.32 0.67
N HIS A 126 -1.31 22.46 1.38
CA HIS A 126 -0.16 22.89 2.19
C HIS A 126 1.20 22.64 1.56
N LEU A 127 1.32 21.71 0.60
CA LEU A 127 2.58 21.36 -0.07
C LEU A 127 2.56 21.68 -1.57
N GLY A 128 1.39 21.87 -2.18
CA GLY A 128 1.26 22.00 -3.63
C GLY A 128 1.55 20.72 -4.41
N ASP A 129 1.61 19.57 -3.72
CA ASP A 129 1.88 18.25 -4.30
C ASP A 129 0.67 17.31 -4.10
N GLY A 130 0.52 16.33 -5.00
CA GLY A 130 -0.51 15.30 -4.89
C GLY A 130 -0.11 14.20 -3.89
N PHE A 131 -1.12 13.57 -3.31
CA PHE A 131 -0.98 12.32 -2.56
C PHE A 131 -1.68 11.19 -3.30
N TRP A 132 -1.01 10.04 -3.37
CA TRP A 132 -1.60 8.77 -3.78
C TRP A 132 -0.85 7.62 -3.11
N HIS A 133 -1.56 6.53 -2.85
CA HIS A 133 -1.05 5.44 -2.02
C HIS A 133 0.20 4.77 -2.59
N GLU A 134 0.37 4.67 -3.91
CA GLU A 134 1.56 4.06 -4.52
C GLU A 134 2.85 4.87 -4.25
N LYS A 135 2.79 6.20 -4.42
CA LYS A 135 3.91 7.09 -4.06
C LYS A 135 4.18 7.05 -2.58
N ASN A 136 3.12 7.06 -1.77
CA ASN A 136 3.28 6.94 -0.33
C ASN A 136 3.87 5.57 0.07
N GLY A 137 3.55 4.50 -0.66
CA GLY A 137 4.12 3.17 -0.46
C GLY A 137 5.63 3.16 -0.67
N LEU A 138 6.09 3.77 -1.79
CA LEU A 138 7.52 3.97 -2.05
C LEU A 138 8.18 4.80 -0.94
N ARG A 139 7.58 5.93 -0.59
CA ARG A 139 8.05 6.80 0.50
C ARG A 139 8.17 6.02 1.83
N PHE A 140 7.20 5.16 2.12
CA PHE A 140 7.19 4.38 3.35
C PHE A 140 8.34 3.38 3.40
N VAL A 141 8.57 2.63 2.32
CA VAL A 141 9.65 1.63 2.30
C VAL A 141 11.05 2.27 2.29
N ASP A 142 11.18 3.46 1.72
CA ASP A 142 12.47 4.13 1.58
C ASP A 142 12.85 4.99 2.77
N LYS A 143 11.89 5.75 3.31
CA LYS A 143 12.18 6.85 4.25
C LYS A 143 11.56 6.64 5.62
N ILE A 144 10.41 5.97 5.71
CA ILE A 144 9.64 5.88 6.96
C ILE A 144 9.92 4.59 7.73
N GLU A 145 9.73 3.42 7.12
CA GLU A 145 9.74 2.17 7.84
C GLU A 145 11.16 1.81 8.30
N LEU A 146 11.31 1.64 9.61
CA LEU A 146 12.57 1.32 10.26
C LEU A 146 12.54 -0.08 10.88
N LEU A 147 13.62 -0.83 10.71
CA LEU A 147 13.85 -2.10 11.39
C LEU A 147 15.10 -2.01 12.25
N GLU A 148 15.03 -2.64 13.42
CA GLU A 148 16.18 -2.76 14.31
C GLU A 148 17.17 -3.81 13.80
N ASP A 149 18.44 -3.45 13.70
CA ASP A 149 19.54 -4.35 13.35
C ASP A 149 20.13 -5.06 14.58
N SER A 150 21.11 -5.93 14.36
CA SER A 150 21.78 -6.66 15.46
C SER A 150 22.58 -5.76 16.41
N LYS A 151 22.82 -4.50 16.06
CA LYS A 151 23.51 -3.50 16.89
C LYS A 151 22.52 -2.58 17.62
N ARG A 152 21.22 -2.91 17.61
CA ARG A 152 20.13 -2.11 18.21
C ARG A 152 19.97 -0.72 17.58
N ARG A 153 20.36 -0.59 16.30
CA ARG A 153 20.17 0.61 15.48
C ARG A 153 18.99 0.40 14.55
N TYR A 154 18.17 1.43 14.39
CA TYR A 154 17.04 1.41 13.47
C TYR A 154 17.50 1.90 12.09
N LYS A 155 17.22 1.12 11.03
CA LYS A 155 17.56 1.45 9.63
C LYS A 155 16.35 1.25 8.72
N ASN A 156 16.28 2.00 7.63
CA ASN A 156 15.21 1.86 6.63
C ASN A 156 15.17 0.46 6.02
N LEU A 157 14.04 0.09 5.39
CA LEU A 157 13.89 -1.22 4.76
C LEU A 157 14.92 -1.46 3.67
N ALA A 158 15.39 -0.42 2.97
CA ALA A 158 16.46 -0.53 1.97
C ALA A 158 16.18 -1.62 0.93
N LEU A 159 14.95 -1.70 0.44
CA LEU A 159 14.50 -2.74 -0.49
C LEU A 159 15.23 -2.65 -1.84
N THR A 160 15.22 -3.75 -2.59
CA THR A 160 15.75 -3.81 -3.96
C THR A 160 14.94 -2.91 -4.90
N TYR A 161 15.58 -2.46 -5.97
CA TYR A 161 14.95 -1.66 -7.02
C TYR A 161 13.67 -2.33 -7.54
N ALA A 162 13.72 -3.62 -7.89
CA ALA A 162 12.58 -4.32 -8.50
C ALA A 162 11.36 -4.38 -7.57
N VAL A 163 11.57 -4.49 -6.25
CA VAL A 163 10.46 -4.48 -5.27
C VAL A 163 9.88 -3.07 -5.14
N ARG A 164 10.74 -2.05 -4.99
CA ARG A 164 10.33 -0.64 -4.94
C ARG A 164 9.55 -0.22 -6.18
N ASP A 165 10.03 -0.65 -7.34
CA ASP A 165 9.38 -0.41 -8.62
C ASP A 165 7.99 -1.05 -8.68
N GLY A 166 7.85 -2.31 -8.31
CA GLY A 166 6.56 -2.97 -8.25
C GLY A 166 5.58 -2.28 -7.29
N ILE A 167 6.08 -1.70 -6.19
CA ILE A 167 5.29 -0.92 -5.23
C ILE A 167 4.83 0.43 -5.80
N ILE A 168 5.58 1.14 -6.65
CA ILE A 168 5.09 2.42 -7.20
C ILE A 168 4.30 2.26 -8.50
N SER A 169 4.56 1.19 -9.25
CA SER A 169 3.95 0.95 -10.57
C SER A 169 2.72 0.03 -10.55
N HIS A 170 2.39 -0.57 -9.40
CA HIS A 170 1.08 -1.20 -9.24
C HIS A 170 0.00 -0.13 -9.38
N CYS A 171 -1.06 -0.43 -10.11
CA CYS A 171 -2.23 0.45 -10.16
C CYS A 171 -3.38 -0.42 -10.66
N GLY A 172 -4.30 -0.74 -9.75
CA GLY A 172 -5.45 -1.59 -10.03
C GLY A 172 -6.49 -0.93 -10.94
N GLU A 173 -6.45 0.39 -11.11
CA GLU A 173 -7.52 1.15 -11.76
C GLU A 173 -7.43 1.26 -13.29
N VAL A 174 -6.30 0.90 -13.89
CA VAL A 174 -6.09 1.06 -15.35
C VAL A 174 -6.72 -0.10 -16.13
N ASP A 175 -7.58 0.18 -17.12
CA ASP A 175 -8.25 -0.84 -17.96
C ASP A 175 -7.35 -1.36 -19.11
N GLU A 176 -6.13 -1.76 -18.78
CA GLU A 176 -5.17 -2.33 -19.72
C GLU A 176 -5.20 -3.85 -19.73
N ASN A 177 -5.20 -4.43 -20.94
CA ASN A 177 -4.95 -5.85 -21.18
C ASN A 177 -3.62 -6.03 -21.91
N GLY A 178 -2.89 -7.12 -21.65
CA GLY A 178 -1.57 -7.34 -22.26
C GLY A 178 -0.48 -6.50 -21.61
N LEU A 179 -0.42 -6.50 -20.28
CA LEU A 179 0.58 -5.77 -19.51
C LEU A 179 1.99 -6.24 -19.87
N ARG A 180 2.91 -5.29 -19.99
CA ARG A 180 4.31 -5.54 -20.33
C ARG A 180 5.23 -4.69 -19.47
N PRO A 181 6.43 -5.18 -19.16
CA PRO A 181 7.41 -4.34 -18.50
C PRO A 181 7.89 -3.22 -19.42
N ARG A 182 8.29 -2.09 -18.83
CA ARG A 182 9.03 -1.05 -19.56
C ARG A 182 10.41 -1.55 -20.01
N ALA A 183 10.93 -0.95 -21.08
CA ALA A 183 12.21 -1.35 -21.66
C ALA A 183 13.44 -0.93 -20.83
N GLU A 184 13.36 0.22 -20.17
CA GLU A 184 14.47 0.83 -19.44
C GLU A 184 14.13 1.05 -17.97
N LEU A 185 15.15 0.91 -17.12
CA LEU A 185 15.07 1.30 -15.72
C LEU A 185 15.11 2.82 -15.63
N MET A 186 14.43 3.36 -14.62
CA MET A 186 14.28 4.79 -14.40
C MET A 186 14.36 5.15 -12.93
N ASP A 187 14.55 6.42 -12.65
CA ASP A 187 14.40 6.94 -11.29
C ASP A 187 12.92 6.89 -10.88
N LEU A 188 12.63 6.20 -9.77
CA LEU A 188 11.27 6.01 -9.29
C LEU A 188 10.66 7.29 -8.71
N ASP A 189 11.49 8.27 -8.33
CA ASP A 189 11.03 9.57 -7.83
C ASP A 189 10.45 10.47 -8.95
N THR A 190 10.50 10.02 -10.22
CA THR A 190 9.92 10.73 -11.38
C THR A 190 8.45 10.43 -11.65
N PHE A 191 7.83 9.52 -10.87
CA PHE A 191 6.39 9.30 -10.94
C PHE A 191 5.63 10.51 -10.39
N GLU A 192 4.77 11.10 -11.23
CA GLU A 192 3.92 12.24 -10.92
C GLU A 192 2.45 11.87 -10.75
N THR A 193 2.04 10.71 -11.29
CA THR A 193 0.64 10.23 -11.22
C THR A 193 0.55 8.71 -11.06
N PRO A 194 -0.54 8.19 -10.47
CA PRO A 194 -0.79 6.75 -10.39
C PRO A 194 -0.82 6.10 -11.78
N GLY A 195 -0.19 4.93 -11.91
CA GLY A 195 -0.21 4.15 -13.15
C GLY A 195 0.52 4.79 -14.36
N GLN A 196 1.29 5.86 -14.16
CA GLN A 196 1.99 6.58 -15.23
C GLN A 196 2.93 5.72 -16.08
N TYR A 197 3.62 4.77 -15.43
CA TYR A 197 4.53 3.85 -16.10
C TYR A 197 4.24 2.40 -15.72
N PRO A 198 4.43 1.45 -16.65
CA PRO A 198 4.31 0.04 -16.31
C PRO A 198 5.51 -0.41 -15.46
N PRO A 199 5.38 -1.55 -14.73
CA PRO A 199 6.47 -2.15 -13.96
C PRO A 199 7.72 -2.44 -14.82
N ALA A 200 8.89 -2.58 -14.20
CA ALA A 200 10.14 -2.97 -14.87
C ALA A 200 10.21 -4.48 -15.13
N THR A 201 9.38 -5.26 -14.45
CA THR A 201 9.44 -6.72 -14.45
C THR A 201 8.10 -7.34 -14.81
N TRP A 202 8.16 -8.55 -15.37
CA TRP A 202 6.96 -9.36 -15.62
C TRP A 202 6.28 -9.77 -14.32
N GLU A 203 7.05 -9.98 -13.26
CA GLU A 203 6.58 -10.22 -11.90
C GLU A 203 5.72 -9.04 -11.39
N GLY A 204 6.17 -7.81 -11.59
CA GLY A 204 5.38 -6.61 -11.29
C GLY A 204 4.09 -6.54 -12.11
N CYS A 205 4.12 -6.92 -13.39
CA CYS A 205 2.92 -7.01 -14.23
C CYS A 205 1.93 -8.06 -13.71
N VAL A 206 2.44 -9.20 -13.22
CA VAL A 206 1.62 -10.25 -12.60
C VAL A 206 0.97 -9.75 -11.31
N VAL A 207 1.69 -9.01 -10.45
CA VAL A 207 1.09 -8.42 -9.25
C VAL A 207 0.00 -7.40 -9.63
N LYS A 208 0.26 -6.54 -10.63
CA LYS A 208 -0.70 -5.53 -11.10
C LYS A 208 -2.02 -6.15 -11.60
N ILE A 209 -1.99 -7.30 -12.28
CA ILE A 209 -3.23 -7.99 -12.70
C ILE A 209 -3.86 -8.81 -11.57
N ALA A 210 -3.04 -9.37 -10.67
CA ALA A 210 -3.53 -10.16 -9.53
C ALA A 210 -4.30 -9.29 -8.53
N ASP A 211 -3.82 -8.07 -8.28
CA ASP A 211 -4.51 -7.06 -7.47
C ASP A 211 -5.95 -6.84 -7.96
N LYS A 212 -6.10 -6.61 -9.28
CA LYS A 212 -7.41 -6.43 -9.93
C LYS A 212 -8.37 -7.58 -9.68
N ILE A 213 -7.88 -8.81 -9.76
CA ILE A 213 -8.72 -10.01 -9.60
C ILE A 213 -9.07 -10.23 -8.14
N ALA A 214 -8.12 -10.00 -7.22
CA ALA A 214 -8.28 -10.27 -5.81
C ALA A 214 -9.31 -9.34 -5.14
N TYR A 215 -9.32 -8.04 -5.45
CA TYR A 215 -10.29 -7.13 -4.83
C TYR A 215 -11.72 -7.39 -5.30
N LEU A 216 -11.92 -7.70 -6.59
CA LEU A 216 -13.25 -7.84 -7.21
C LEU A 216 -14.12 -8.87 -6.48
N GLY A 217 -13.59 -10.07 -6.26
CA GLY A 217 -14.33 -11.15 -5.63
C GLY A 217 -14.65 -10.87 -4.17
N ARG A 218 -13.66 -10.38 -3.42
CA ARG A 218 -13.81 -10.15 -1.98
C ARG A 218 -14.74 -8.98 -1.66
N ASP A 219 -14.65 -7.90 -2.42
CA ASP A 219 -15.52 -6.72 -2.23
C ASP A 219 -16.99 -7.06 -2.45
N ILE A 220 -17.28 -7.91 -3.43
CA ILE A 220 -18.64 -8.43 -3.68
C ILE A 220 -19.14 -9.24 -2.48
N GLU A 221 -18.34 -10.16 -1.96
CA GLU A 221 -18.71 -11.00 -0.80
C GLU A 221 -19.03 -10.15 0.44
N ASP A 222 -18.19 -9.16 0.71
CA ASP A 222 -18.38 -8.23 1.83
C ASP A 222 -19.61 -7.33 1.59
N ALA A 223 -19.84 -6.87 0.36
CA ALA A 223 -21.01 -6.08 0.01
C ALA A 223 -22.32 -6.85 0.24
N ILE A 224 -22.38 -8.13 -0.12
CA ILE A 224 -23.52 -9.00 0.16
C ILE A 224 -23.71 -9.14 1.67
N THR A 225 -22.63 -9.44 2.39
CA THR A 225 -22.66 -9.65 3.86
C THR A 225 -23.15 -8.41 4.61
N LEU A 226 -22.79 -7.21 4.14
CA LEU A 226 -23.16 -5.93 4.75
C LEU A 226 -24.49 -5.36 4.23
N GLY A 227 -25.16 -6.07 3.32
CA GLY A 227 -26.43 -5.64 2.73
C GLY A 227 -26.32 -4.40 1.84
N PHE A 228 -25.20 -4.23 1.14
CA PHE A 228 -25.05 -3.23 0.08
C PHE A 228 -25.68 -3.70 -1.24
N LEU A 229 -25.74 -5.01 -1.47
CA LEU A 229 -26.34 -5.59 -2.67
C LEU A 229 -27.71 -6.21 -2.33
N ASP A 230 -28.77 -5.67 -2.93
CA ASP A 230 -30.11 -6.24 -2.86
C ASP A 230 -30.25 -7.53 -3.68
N GLU A 231 -31.38 -8.22 -3.55
CA GLU A 231 -31.64 -9.49 -4.27
C GLU A 231 -31.58 -9.31 -5.80
N ALA A 232 -31.98 -8.15 -6.32
CA ALA A 232 -31.96 -7.86 -7.75
C ALA A 232 -30.52 -7.72 -8.27
N ALA A 233 -29.65 -7.00 -7.54
CA ALA A 233 -28.23 -6.83 -7.82
C ALA A 233 -27.49 -8.17 -7.71
N GLN A 234 -27.77 -8.97 -6.68
CA GLN A 234 -27.22 -10.33 -6.56
C GLN A 234 -27.65 -11.24 -7.72
N GLY A 235 -28.92 -11.15 -8.14
CA GLY A 235 -29.41 -11.87 -9.30
C GLY A 235 -28.74 -11.43 -10.61
N ALA A 236 -28.44 -10.14 -10.76
CA ALA A 236 -27.68 -9.61 -11.89
C ALA A 236 -26.24 -10.13 -11.90
N LEU A 237 -25.58 -10.11 -10.74
CA LEU A 237 -24.23 -10.63 -10.58
C LEU A 237 -24.14 -12.12 -10.93
N LEU A 238 -25.10 -12.94 -10.49
CA LEU A 238 -25.18 -14.36 -10.84
C LEU A 238 -25.32 -14.58 -12.35
N ARG A 239 -26.13 -13.75 -13.04
CA ARG A 239 -26.26 -13.82 -14.51
C ARG A 239 -24.95 -13.47 -15.20
N MET A 240 -24.26 -12.43 -14.73
CA MET A 240 -22.96 -12.01 -15.27
C MET A 240 -21.88 -13.07 -15.05
N ALA A 241 -21.86 -13.72 -13.89
CA ALA A 241 -20.97 -14.83 -13.60
C ALA A 241 -21.21 -16.02 -14.54
N ARG A 242 -22.48 -16.38 -14.74
CA ARG A 242 -22.89 -17.54 -15.56
C ARG A 242 -22.77 -17.34 -17.07
N ALA A 243 -22.63 -16.10 -17.54
CA ALA A 243 -22.47 -15.82 -18.97
C ALA A 243 -21.18 -16.42 -19.57
N TYR A 244 -20.16 -16.66 -18.75
CA TYR A 244 -18.85 -17.17 -19.18
C TYR A 244 -18.53 -18.57 -18.63
N ASP A 245 -19.26 -19.03 -17.61
CA ASP A 245 -19.21 -20.39 -17.09
C ASP A 245 -20.56 -20.73 -16.43
N GLU A 246 -21.33 -21.66 -17.02
CA GLU A 246 -22.63 -22.08 -16.47
C GLU A 246 -22.52 -22.66 -15.05
N HIS A 247 -21.33 -23.10 -14.63
CA HIS A 247 -21.04 -23.63 -13.30
C HIS A 247 -20.50 -22.57 -12.33
N ALA A 248 -20.35 -21.31 -12.75
CA ALA A 248 -20.01 -20.21 -11.85
C ALA A 248 -21.12 -20.01 -10.80
N MET A 249 -20.82 -20.42 -9.57
CA MET A 249 -21.75 -20.30 -8.44
C MET A 249 -21.40 -19.15 -7.49
N ASN A 250 -20.13 -18.71 -7.49
CA ASN A 250 -19.62 -17.67 -6.60
C ASN A 250 -18.37 -16.99 -7.19
N THR A 251 -17.96 -15.92 -6.53
CA THR A 251 -16.74 -15.12 -6.73
C THR A 251 -15.46 -15.97 -6.77
N THR A 252 -15.34 -17.02 -5.95
CA THR A 252 -14.19 -17.94 -5.98
C THR A 252 -14.03 -18.65 -7.32
N VAL A 253 -15.13 -19.14 -7.91
CA VAL A 253 -15.09 -19.80 -9.23
C VAL A 253 -14.70 -18.80 -10.31
N ILE A 254 -15.22 -17.57 -10.25
CA ILE A 254 -14.87 -16.50 -11.19
C ILE A 254 -13.36 -16.22 -11.13
N MET A 255 -12.81 -16.01 -9.93
CA MET A 255 -11.39 -15.77 -9.73
C MET A 255 -10.54 -16.95 -10.23
N HIS A 256 -10.92 -18.19 -9.92
CA HIS A 256 -10.21 -19.38 -10.40
C HIS A 256 -10.13 -19.43 -11.93
N ASN A 257 -11.27 -19.18 -12.60
CA ASN A 257 -11.35 -19.21 -14.05
C ASN A 257 -10.48 -18.09 -14.68
N MET A 258 -10.51 -16.88 -14.12
CA MET A 258 -9.65 -15.78 -14.57
C MET A 258 -8.16 -16.08 -14.40
N ILE A 259 -7.76 -16.65 -13.27
CA ILE A 259 -6.36 -17.06 -13.02
C ILE A 259 -5.92 -18.10 -14.04
N GLY A 260 -6.76 -19.12 -14.27
CA GLY A 260 -6.51 -20.16 -15.27
C GLY A 260 -6.45 -19.61 -16.70
N ASP A 261 -7.27 -18.61 -17.02
CA ASP A 261 -7.27 -17.93 -18.32
C ASP A 261 -5.98 -17.12 -18.53
N ILE A 262 -5.55 -16.32 -17.55
CA ILE A 262 -4.26 -15.60 -17.61
C ILE A 262 -3.12 -16.55 -17.89
N CYS A 263 -3.08 -17.66 -17.15
CA CYS A 263 -2.05 -18.68 -17.27
C CYS A 263 -2.00 -19.32 -18.67
N ARG A 264 -3.12 -19.37 -19.40
CA ARG A 264 -3.22 -20.02 -20.71
C ARG A 264 -3.06 -19.08 -21.89
N ASN A 265 -3.32 -17.77 -21.71
CA ASN A 265 -3.31 -16.78 -22.78
C ASN A 265 -2.10 -15.84 -22.75
N SER A 266 -1.46 -15.69 -21.58
CA SER A 266 -0.28 -14.84 -21.43
C SER A 266 0.94 -15.45 -22.12
N SER A 267 1.70 -14.61 -22.82
CA SER A 267 3.00 -14.95 -23.41
C SER A 267 3.87 -13.70 -23.53
N PRO A 268 5.19 -13.82 -23.74
CA PRO A 268 6.04 -12.66 -24.03
C PRO A 268 5.54 -11.85 -25.24
N ASP A 269 4.91 -12.50 -26.22
CA ASP A 269 4.36 -11.87 -27.41
C ASP A 269 2.99 -11.22 -27.20
N ASN A 270 2.21 -11.65 -26.21
CA ASN A 270 0.88 -11.10 -25.91
C ASN A 270 0.85 -10.17 -24.69
N GLY A 271 1.85 -10.26 -23.81
CA GLY A 271 1.83 -9.66 -22.49
C GLY A 271 1.16 -10.57 -21.44
N ILE A 272 1.02 -10.05 -20.21
CA ILE A 272 0.16 -10.65 -19.19
C ILE A 272 -1.27 -10.20 -19.47
N CYS A 273 -2.13 -11.13 -19.88
CA CYS A 273 -3.45 -10.80 -20.39
C CYS A 273 -4.51 -11.84 -20.03
N LEU A 274 -5.75 -11.36 -20.01
CA LEU A 274 -6.95 -12.18 -20.11
C LEU A 274 -7.32 -12.35 -21.60
N SER A 275 -7.94 -13.46 -21.95
CA SER A 275 -8.62 -13.62 -23.23
C SER A 275 -9.75 -12.58 -23.37
N PRO A 276 -10.16 -12.23 -24.61
CA PRO A 276 -11.19 -11.21 -24.81
C PRO A 276 -12.49 -11.42 -24.01
N PRO A 277 -13.06 -12.65 -23.89
CA PRO A 277 -14.25 -12.89 -23.08
C PRO A 277 -14.03 -12.60 -21.58
N PHE A 278 -12.92 -13.05 -21.01
CA PHE A 278 -12.64 -12.81 -19.58
C PHE A 278 -12.26 -11.36 -19.30
N PHE A 279 -11.64 -10.66 -20.27
CA PHE A 279 -11.40 -9.22 -20.17
C PHE A 279 -12.70 -8.42 -20.21
N GLU A 280 -13.69 -8.82 -21.00
CA GLU A 280 -15.02 -8.22 -20.95
C GLU A 280 -15.72 -8.52 -19.61
N GLN A 281 -15.60 -9.76 -19.11
CA GLN A 281 -16.18 -10.16 -17.83
C GLN A 281 -15.63 -9.32 -16.66
N ILE A 282 -14.31 -9.14 -16.57
CA ILE A 282 -13.68 -8.36 -15.48
C ILE A 282 -14.11 -6.90 -15.54
N ASN A 283 -14.18 -6.30 -16.74
CA ASN A 283 -14.63 -4.91 -16.91
C ASN A 283 -16.11 -4.75 -16.52
N THR A 284 -16.95 -5.73 -16.85
CA THR A 284 -18.37 -5.71 -16.47
C THR A 284 -18.53 -5.84 -14.94
N LEU A 285 -17.78 -6.72 -14.29
CA LEU A 285 -17.78 -6.88 -12.83
C LEU A 285 -17.26 -5.61 -12.12
N LYS A 286 -16.21 -4.99 -12.65
CA LYS A 286 -15.70 -3.71 -12.15
C LYS A 286 -16.76 -2.62 -12.25
N ALA A 287 -17.41 -2.49 -13.41
CA ALA A 287 -18.51 -1.53 -13.60
C ALA A 287 -19.66 -1.78 -12.62
N PHE A 288 -20.00 -3.04 -12.34
CA PHE A 288 -20.99 -3.41 -11.34
C PHE A 288 -20.58 -2.97 -9.92
N ASN A 289 -19.34 -3.26 -9.50
CA ASN A 289 -18.84 -2.83 -8.18
C ASN A 289 -18.88 -1.30 -8.05
N TYR A 290 -18.48 -0.56 -9.08
CA TYR A 290 -18.57 0.90 -9.07
C TYR A 290 -20.01 1.42 -8.92
N ALA A 291 -20.95 0.82 -9.64
CA ALA A 291 -22.34 1.26 -9.62
C ALA A 291 -23.06 0.91 -8.31
N HIS A 292 -22.82 -0.29 -7.76
CA HIS A 292 -23.60 -0.83 -6.65
C HIS A 292 -22.87 -0.81 -5.29
N ILE A 293 -21.55 -0.72 -5.28
CA ILE A 293 -20.73 -0.72 -4.07
C ILE A 293 -20.10 0.66 -3.88
N TYR A 294 -19.11 1.03 -4.69
CA TYR A 294 -18.27 2.20 -4.37
C TYR A 294 -19.02 3.54 -4.43
N ARG A 295 -20.11 3.64 -5.20
CA ARG A 295 -20.99 4.83 -5.26
C ARG A 295 -22.22 4.73 -4.36
N HIS A 296 -22.30 3.71 -3.51
CA HIS A 296 -23.45 3.49 -2.66
C HIS A 296 -23.60 4.62 -1.62
N GLU A 297 -24.80 5.18 -1.49
CA GLU A 297 -25.07 6.35 -0.64
C GLU A 297 -24.74 6.14 0.85
N ARG A 298 -24.76 4.87 1.31
CA ARG A 298 -24.36 4.45 2.66
C ARG A 298 -22.93 4.85 3.03
N PHE A 299 -22.05 5.11 2.06
CA PHE A 299 -20.71 5.63 2.36
C PHE A 299 -20.72 7.10 2.76
N ARG A 300 -21.75 7.89 2.43
CA ARG A 300 -21.76 9.34 2.66
C ARG A 300 -21.53 9.76 4.13
N PRO A 301 -22.17 9.14 5.15
CA PRO A 301 -21.86 9.47 6.53
C PRO A 301 -20.42 9.12 6.91
N PHE A 302 -19.91 7.99 6.42
CA PHE A 302 -18.53 7.57 6.66
C PHE A 302 -17.53 8.53 6.03
N THR A 303 -17.74 8.96 4.78
CA THR A 303 -16.89 9.96 4.11
C THR A 303 -16.76 11.23 4.94
N ARG A 304 -17.89 11.79 5.41
CA ARG A 304 -17.89 13.00 6.26
C ARG A 304 -17.19 12.77 7.60
N TYR A 305 -17.37 11.58 8.17
CA TYR A 305 -16.71 11.20 9.41
C TYR A 305 -15.19 11.10 9.25
N SER A 306 -14.71 10.44 8.20
CA SER A 306 -13.28 10.32 7.90
C SER A 306 -12.64 11.69 7.65
N GLU A 307 -13.31 12.57 6.91
CA GLU A 307 -12.87 13.95 6.67
C GLU A 307 -12.75 14.71 7.99
N LEU A 308 -13.79 14.72 8.82
CA LEU A 308 -13.75 15.37 10.14
C LEU A 308 -12.59 14.83 10.99
N VAL A 309 -12.45 13.50 11.10
CA VAL A 309 -11.42 12.88 11.93
C VAL A 309 -10.02 13.31 11.46
N LEU A 310 -9.71 13.16 10.18
CA LEU A 310 -8.35 13.41 9.69
C LEU A 310 -8.00 14.90 9.66
N SER A 311 -8.95 15.78 9.29
CA SER A 311 -8.73 17.22 9.30
C SER A 311 -8.50 17.76 10.70
N GLU A 312 -9.29 17.35 11.70
CA GLU A 312 -9.11 17.80 13.08
C GLU A 312 -7.78 17.28 13.69
N LEU A 313 -7.37 16.05 13.34
CA LEU A 313 -6.04 15.55 13.73
C LEU A 313 -4.92 16.36 13.07
N PHE A 314 -5.06 16.70 11.79
CA PHE A 314 -4.12 17.55 11.08
C PHE A 314 -4.02 18.92 11.75
N ASP A 315 -5.14 19.60 12.00
CA ASP A 315 -5.19 20.95 12.59
C ASP A 315 -4.63 20.98 14.02
N ALA A 316 -4.95 19.97 14.83
CA ALA A 316 -4.41 19.83 16.17
C ALA A 316 -2.87 19.76 16.16
N LEU A 317 -2.29 18.99 15.24
CA LEU A 317 -0.84 18.89 15.06
C LEU A 317 -0.26 20.17 14.42
N TYR A 318 -0.89 20.68 13.36
CA TYR A 318 -0.43 21.85 12.60
C TYR A 318 -0.31 23.09 13.50
N SER A 319 -1.28 23.28 14.41
CA SER A 319 -1.29 24.40 15.35
C SER A 319 -0.17 24.36 16.42
N CYS A 320 0.61 23.28 16.47
CA CYS A 320 1.77 23.12 17.33
C CYS A 320 3.10 23.47 16.63
N TYR A 321 3.08 23.86 15.36
CA TYR A 321 4.29 24.27 14.65
C TYR A 321 4.88 25.55 15.25
N ASP A 322 6.16 25.49 15.63
CA ASP A 322 6.92 26.64 16.15
C ASP A 322 8.40 26.53 15.75
N GLU A 323 8.64 26.25 14.45
CA GLU A 323 9.99 26.08 13.89
C GLU A 323 10.87 25.18 14.77
N LYS A 324 12.01 25.70 15.25
CA LYS A 324 12.97 24.98 16.12
C LYS A 324 12.45 24.70 17.53
N ASN A 325 11.39 25.39 17.96
CA ASN A 325 10.75 25.22 19.26
C ASN A 325 9.55 24.25 19.22
N THR A 326 9.29 23.61 18.08
CA THR A 326 8.14 22.71 17.88
C THR A 326 8.06 21.61 18.96
N PHE A 327 9.19 21.04 19.38
CA PHE A 327 9.20 20.04 20.47
C PHE A 327 8.71 20.62 21.81
N GLN A 328 9.05 21.87 22.12
CA GLN A 328 8.57 22.58 23.31
C GLN A 328 7.08 22.90 23.18
N ALA A 329 6.62 23.34 22.00
CA ALA A 329 5.21 23.61 21.73
C ALA A 329 4.34 22.35 21.91
N LEU A 330 4.77 21.21 21.35
CA LEU A 330 4.13 19.90 21.54
C LEU A 330 4.08 19.50 23.02
N LYS A 331 5.21 19.64 23.74
CA LYS A 331 5.28 19.34 25.17
C LYS A 331 4.33 20.21 26.00
N GLY A 332 4.21 21.50 25.66
CA GLY A 332 3.32 22.45 26.33
C GLY A 332 1.84 22.09 26.20
N ARG A 333 1.47 21.34 25.16
CA ARG A 333 0.08 20.90 24.89
C ARG A 333 -0.16 19.43 25.19
N LEU A 334 0.85 18.68 25.62
CA LEU A 334 0.76 17.23 25.86
C LEU A 334 -0.37 16.83 26.82
N ALA A 335 -0.71 17.69 27.80
CA ALA A 335 -1.79 17.42 28.75
C ALA A 335 -3.19 17.41 28.08
N PHE A 336 -3.35 18.08 26.94
CA PHE A 336 -4.62 18.17 26.22
C PHE A 336 -4.88 16.92 25.36
N ALA A 337 -3.84 16.40 24.70
CA ALA A 337 -3.93 15.22 23.84
C ALA A 337 -2.68 14.33 24.00
N PRO A 338 -2.52 13.65 25.15
CA PRO A 338 -1.31 12.92 25.49
C PRO A 338 -1.00 11.79 24.51
N GLN A 339 -2.00 11.08 24.00
CA GLN A 339 -1.81 9.99 23.06
C GLN A 339 -1.42 10.52 21.68
N LEU A 340 -2.15 11.50 21.12
CA LEU A 340 -1.85 12.10 19.83
C LEU A 340 -0.47 12.76 19.81
N LEU A 341 -0.27 13.74 20.70
CA LEU A 341 0.92 14.58 20.71
C LEU A 341 2.14 13.79 21.20
N GLY A 342 1.97 12.88 22.16
CA GLY A 342 3.06 12.02 22.63
C GLY A 342 3.59 11.11 21.53
N THR A 343 2.68 10.43 20.82
CA THR A 343 3.06 9.53 19.73
C THR A 343 3.67 10.30 18.55
N PHE A 344 3.12 11.47 18.21
CA PHE A 344 3.69 12.32 17.16
C PHE A 344 5.07 12.89 17.55
N THR A 345 5.28 13.23 18.81
CA THR A 345 6.58 13.68 19.31
C THR A 345 7.63 12.57 19.19
N GLU A 346 7.28 11.32 19.54
CA GLU A 346 8.14 10.16 19.33
C GLU A 346 8.42 9.89 17.85
N TRP A 347 7.43 10.12 16.99
CA TRP A 347 7.59 10.06 15.53
C TRP A 347 8.64 11.06 15.06
N LEU A 348 8.48 12.35 15.35
CA LEU A 348 9.42 13.41 14.96
C LEU A 348 10.85 13.10 15.42
N ALA A 349 11.01 12.59 16.65
CA ALA A 349 12.33 12.25 17.20
C ALA A 349 13.10 11.23 16.35
N ARG A 350 12.43 10.35 15.61
CA ARG A 350 13.11 9.35 14.74
C ARG A 350 13.68 9.98 13.46
N TYR A 351 13.06 11.04 12.96
CA TYR A 351 13.29 11.60 11.62
C TYR A 351 13.85 13.03 11.62
N CYS A 352 13.99 13.67 12.79
CA CYS A 352 14.66 14.95 12.96
C CYS A 352 16.14 14.79 13.35
N PHE A 353 16.91 15.87 13.19
CA PHE A 353 18.26 16.00 13.73
C PHE A 353 18.26 15.90 15.26
N ALA A 354 19.17 15.11 15.84
CA ALA A 354 19.18 14.79 17.27
C ALA A 354 19.42 16.03 18.16
N GLU A 355 20.00 17.08 17.59
CA GLU A 355 20.32 18.37 18.22
C GLU A 355 19.06 19.12 18.65
N ILE A 356 17.97 19.02 17.88
CA ILE A 356 16.69 19.68 18.20
C ILE A 356 15.76 18.80 19.04
N VAL A 357 16.04 17.49 19.11
CA VAL A 357 15.26 16.56 19.91
C VAL A 357 15.56 16.79 21.40
N PRO A 358 14.54 16.93 22.26
CA PRO A 358 14.73 17.11 23.70
C PRO A 358 15.62 16.03 24.32
N GLU A 359 16.40 16.41 25.34
CA GLU A 359 17.21 15.46 26.11
C GLU A 359 16.32 14.38 26.73
N GLU A 360 16.93 13.32 27.29
CA GLU A 360 16.27 12.11 27.83
C GLU A 360 15.97 11.03 26.77
N LYS A 361 14.83 10.35 26.89
CA LYS A 361 14.47 9.15 26.11
C LYS A 361 14.34 9.43 24.61
N LEU A 362 13.86 10.62 24.24
CA LEU A 362 13.65 10.98 22.83
C LEU A 362 14.97 11.16 22.08
N ARG A 363 15.96 11.85 22.66
CA ARG A 363 17.29 11.97 22.04
C ARG A 363 17.99 10.61 21.95
N ALA A 364 17.84 9.76 22.97
CA ALA A 364 18.36 8.39 22.90
C ALA A 364 17.72 7.56 21.77
N LEU A 365 16.42 7.75 21.50
CA LEU A 365 15.75 7.16 20.34
C LEU A 365 16.32 7.73 19.02
N ALA A 366 16.42 9.05 18.90
CA ALA A 366 16.95 9.72 17.71
C ALA A 366 18.35 9.22 17.32
N LEU A 367 19.23 9.08 18.31
CA LEU A 367 20.61 8.57 18.13
C LEU A 367 20.67 7.09 17.76
N ARG A 368 19.64 6.30 18.06
CA ARG A 368 19.54 4.90 17.61
C ARG A 368 19.06 4.80 16.16
N CYS A 369 18.37 5.80 15.63
CA CYS A 369 17.88 5.83 14.26
C CYS A 369 19.00 6.27 13.29
N ASP A 370 19.52 5.30 12.53
CA ASP A 370 20.50 5.45 11.46
C ASP A 370 19.78 5.51 10.10
N ASN A 371 19.09 6.62 9.88
CA ASN A 371 18.26 6.92 8.71
C ASN A 371 18.49 8.37 8.28
N GLU A 372 18.10 8.68 7.04
CA GLU A 372 18.04 10.06 6.59
C GLU A 372 17.08 10.88 7.48
N LYS A 373 17.54 12.03 7.96
CA LYS A 373 16.73 12.94 8.78
C LYS A 373 15.86 13.82 7.90
N ILE A 374 14.82 13.21 7.33
CA ILE A 374 13.94 13.80 6.32
C ILE A 374 13.19 15.06 6.77
N TYR A 375 13.02 15.28 8.09
CA TYR A 375 12.39 16.50 8.62
C TYR A 375 13.40 17.52 9.17
N LYS A 376 14.71 17.21 9.10
CA LYS A 376 15.83 18.11 9.44
C LYS A 376 15.66 18.73 10.83
N ASP A 377 15.73 20.05 10.93
CA ASP A 377 15.58 20.86 12.14
C ASP A 377 14.20 21.52 12.27
N LEU A 378 13.22 21.12 11.45
CA LEU A 378 11.87 21.71 11.39
C LEU A 378 11.83 23.22 11.09
N GLY A 379 12.94 23.80 10.61
CA GLY A 379 12.99 25.21 10.22
C GLY A 379 12.16 25.55 8.97
N ASP A 380 11.73 24.54 8.23
CA ASP A 380 10.84 24.67 7.08
C ASP A 380 9.47 24.07 7.41
N ARG A 381 8.42 24.90 7.30
CA ARG A 381 7.04 24.51 7.58
C ARG A 381 6.57 23.37 6.70
N THR A 382 7.02 23.31 5.44
CA THR A 382 6.63 22.26 4.50
C THR A 382 7.13 20.88 4.97
N LEU A 383 8.32 20.81 5.59
CA LEU A 383 8.83 19.59 6.20
C LEU A 383 8.00 19.15 7.40
N TYR A 384 7.51 20.09 8.20
CA TYR A 384 6.61 19.78 9.32
C TYR A 384 5.25 19.28 8.84
N VAL A 385 4.66 19.93 7.83
CA VAL A 385 3.43 19.47 7.18
C VAL A 385 3.61 18.06 6.63
N GLN A 386 4.70 17.79 5.91
CA GLN A 386 5.00 16.45 5.42
C GLN A 386 5.10 15.43 6.57
N ALA A 387 5.69 15.82 7.71
CA ALA A 387 5.75 14.96 8.89
C ALA A 387 4.37 14.61 9.46
N ILE A 388 3.44 15.57 9.48
CA ILE A 388 2.05 15.36 9.89
C ILE A 388 1.37 14.39 8.92
N LEU A 389 1.48 14.62 7.61
CA LEU A 389 0.84 13.79 6.59
C LEU A 389 1.38 12.35 6.60
N ASP A 390 2.70 12.17 6.73
CA ASP A 390 3.31 10.84 6.85
C ASP A 390 2.83 10.11 8.12
N PHE A 391 2.72 10.84 9.24
CA PHE A 391 2.26 10.29 10.49
C PHE A 391 0.78 9.85 10.42
N ILE A 392 -0.09 10.71 9.87
CA ILE A 392 -1.52 10.45 9.70
C ILE A 392 -1.74 9.29 8.71
N ALA A 393 -1.09 9.31 7.53
CA ALA A 393 -1.16 8.21 6.56
C ALA A 393 -0.69 6.88 7.16
N GLY A 394 0.28 6.94 8.09
CA GLY A 394 0.79 5.79 8.81
C GLY A 394 -0.11 5.24 9.92
N MET A 395 -1.19 5.93 10.31
CA MET A 395 -2.09 5.49 11.38
C MET A 395 -2.96 4.29 10.96
N THR A 396 -3.46 3.53 11.95
CA THR A 396 -4.56 2.61 11.74
C THR A 396 -5.90 3.34 11.93
N ASP A 397 -6.98 2.80 11.38
CA ASP A 397 -8.32 3.39 11.54
C ASP A 397 -8.68 3.53 13.02
N ARG A 398 -8.42 2.46 13.79
CA ARG A 398 -8.68 2.43 15.25
C ARG A 398 -7.87 3.47 16.01
N PHE A 399 -6.61 3.68 15.63
CA PHE A 399 -5.77 4.67 16.30
C PHE A 399 -6.24 6.07 15.98
N ALA A 400 -6.50 6.38 14.70
CA ALA A 400 -7.03 7.68 14.27
C ALA A 400 -8.33 8.04 15.02
N ILE A 401 -9.25 7.08 15.16
CA ILE A 401 -10.49 7.28 15.93
C ILE A 401 -10.20 7.52 17.42
N ALA A 402 -9.29 6.74 18.01
CA ALA A 402 -8.95 6.88 19.43
C ALA A 402 -8.36 8.25 19.74
N VAL A 403 -7.42 8.73 18.93
CA VAL A 403 -6.80 10.06 19.13
C VAL A 403 -7.75 11.20 18.77
N PHE A 404 -8.68 11.00 17.83
CA PHE A 404 -9.75 11.99 17.60
C PHE A 404 -10.70 12.08 18.80
N ASN A 405 -11.11 10.94 19.36
CA ASN A 405 -11.95 10.91 20.55
C ASN A 405 -11.26 11.56 21.75
N GLU A 406 -9.93 11.44 21.87
CA GLU A 406 -9.14 12.17 22.87
C GLU A 406 -9.31 13.70 22.73
N LEU A 407 -9.32 14.26 21.52
CA LEU A 407 -9.47 15.71 21.30
C LEU A 407 -10.84 16.27 21.73
N ILE A 408 -11.88 15.43 21.74
CA ILE A 408 -13.26 15.82 22.06
C ILE A 408 -13.72 15.35 23.45
N THR A 409 -12.79 14.84 24.27
CA THR A 409 -13.05 14.39 25.64
C THR A 409 -12.44 15.40 26.63
N TYR A 410 -13.23 15.87 27.61
CA TYR A 410 -12.84 16.94 28.54
C TYR A 410 -12.85 16.51 30.01
#